data_AF-A0A520A5L0-F1
#
_entry.id   AF-A0A520A5L0-F1
#
_cell.length_a   1.000
_cell.length_b   1.000
_cell.length_c   1.000
_cell.angle_alpha   90.00
_cell.angle_beta   90.00
_cell.angle_gamma   90.00
#
_symmetry.space_group_name_H-M   'P 1'
#
loop_
_entity.id
_entity.type
_entity.pdbx_description
1 polymer ?
#
loop_
_entity_poly.entity_id
_entity_poly.type
_entity_poly.pdbx_seq_one_letter_code
_entity_poly.pdbx_strand_id
1 'polypeptide(L)'
;MTADKAHIIAQLQKDLLPLQGIKKAAGSPLDIGWGAVDEAFPNKTFPIGAMHEFLTARPEDKAATAGFISGIMSALMKKSGAALWISRSRTLFPPALKYYGIEPHHIIFVDLQRERDVLWAMEEALKCNGISAVIGEISELSFNSSRRLQLAVETSCVTGFILRHEPRHINTTACVSRWRITSLPGIGEDGLPGVGFPNWKVELLKIRNGKPGTWNIGWTAGRFRSEEGILTSITRDARKKVI
;
A
#
# COMPACT_ATOMS: atom_id res chain seq x y z
N MET A 1 -28.40 -23.23 1.79
CA MET A 1 -28.47 -22.15 0.77
C MET A 1 -28.03 -22.77 -0.55
N THR A 2 -28.86 -22.77 -1.59
CA THR A 2 -28.57 -23.46 -2.85
C THR A 2 -27.43 -22.75 -3.61
N ALA A 3 -26.51 -23.51 -4.18
CA ALA A 3 -25.32 -23.02 -4.89
C ALA A 3 -25.64 -21.95 -5.96
N ASP A 4 -26.85 -22.00 -6.51
CA ASP A 4 -27.38 -21.08 -7.51
C ASP A 4 -27.55 -19.65 -7.00
N LYS A 5 -28.04 -19.46 -5.76
CA LYS A 5 -28.14 -18.13 -5.15
C LYS A 5 -26.76 -17.53 -4.86
N ALA A 6 -25.81 -18.36 -4.45
CA ALA A 6 -24.43 -17.90 -4.20
C ALA A 6 -23.76 -17.42 -5.50
N HIS A 7 -23.99 -18.13 -6.61
CA HIS A 7 -23.52 -17.73 -7.93
C HIS A 7 -24.17 -16.41 -8.39
N ILE A 8 -25.48 -16.26 -8.24
CA ILE A 8 -26.20 -15.02 -8.59
C ILE A 8 -25.69 -13.84 -7.74
N ILE A 9 -25.50 -14.03 -6.42
CA ILE A 9 -24.96 -12.98 -5.54
C ILE A 9 -23.54 -12.59 -5.97
N ALA A 10 -22.67 -13.55 -6.26
CA ALA A 10 -21.30 -13.27 -6.72
C ALA A 10 -21.29 -12.50 -8.05
N GLN A 11 -22.17 -12.86 -8.98
CA GLN A 11 -22.32 -12.17 -10.25
C GLN A 11 -22.84 -10.73 -10.06
N LEU A 12 -23.87 -10.53 -9.24
CA LEU A 12 -24.40 -9.20 -8.93
C LEU A 12 -23.38 -8.31 -8.20
N GLN A 13 -22.59 -8.88 -7.28
CA GLN A 13 -21.49 -8.17 -6.63
C GLN A 13 -20.42 -7.73 -7.65
N LYS A 14 -20.10 -8.60 -8.61
CA LYS A 14 -19.17 -8.30 -9.70
C LYS A 14 -19.67 -7.15 -10.58
N ASP A 15 -20.97 -7.10 -10.86
CA ASP A 15 -21.59 -6.09 -11.72
C ASP A 15 -21.79 -4.73 -11.00
N LEU A 16 -21.95 -4.72 -9.67
CA LEU A 16 -22.06 -3.50 -8.87
C LEU A 16 -20.71 -2.78 -8.67
N LEU A 17 -19.60 -3.51 -8.66
CA LEU A 17 -18.27 -2.96 -8.40
C LEU A 17 -17.89 -1.79 -9.35
N PRO A 18 -18.05 -1.92 -10.69
CA PRO A 18 -17.83 -0.83 -11.63
C PRO A 18 -18.72 0.40 -11.38
N LEU A 19 -19.98 0.19 -11.04
CA LEU A 19 -20.96 1.26 -10.80
C LEU A 19 -20.65 2.06 -9.54
N GLN A 20 -19.94 1.45 -8.59
CA GLN A 20 -19.46 2.13 -7.39
C GLN A 20 -18.11 2.83 -7.60
N GLY A 21 -17.64 3.05 -8.82
CA GLY A 21 -16.37 3.73 -9.09
C GLY A 21 -15.14 2.84 -8.86
N ILE A 22 -15.31 1.55 -8.57
CA ILE A 22 -14.24 0.56 -8.70
C ILE A 22 -14.29 0.06 -10.15
N LYS A 23 -13.80 0.89 -11.08
CA LYS A 23 -13.58 0.42 -12.45
C LYS A 23 -12.60 -0.76 -12.37
N LYS A 24 -12.92 -1.85 -13.07
CA LYS A 24 -11.94 -2.93 -13.29
C LYS A 24 -10.70 -2.27 -13.88
N ALA A 25 -9.59 -2.25 -13.13
CA ALA A 25 -8.33 -1.78 -13.68
C ALA A 25 -8.12 -2.52 -15.01
N ALA A 26 -7.83 -1.79 -16.09
CA ALA A 26 -7.77 -2.32 -17.44
C ALA A 26 -6.51 -3.20 -17.67
N GLY A 27 -6.10 -3.98 -16.67
CA GLY A 27 -4.90 -4.80 -16.67
C GLY A 27 -5.06 -6.07 -15.83
N SER A 28 -4.13 -7.00 -16.02
CA SER A 28 -4.05 -8.22 -15.23
C SER A 28 -3.92 -7.90 -13.73
N PRO A 29 -4.48 -8.73 -12.84
CA PRO A 29 -4.26 -8.62 -11.40
C PRO A 29 -2.78 -8.44 -11.09
N LEU A 30 -2.43 -7.37 -10.37
CA LEU A 30 -1.06 -7.20 -9.90
C LEU A 30 -0.86 -8.12 -8.70
N ASP A 31 -0.03 -9.14 -8.88
CA ASP A 31 0.40 -9.98 -7.77
C ASP A 31 1.44 -9.23 -6.92
N ILE A 32 0.98 -8.72 -5.78
CA ILE A 32 1.83 -8.07 -4.77
C ILE A 32 2.39 -9.12 -3.79
N GLY A 33 1.85 -10.35 -3.78
CA GLY A 33 2.30 -11.42 -2.89
C GLY A 33 1.78 -11.30 -1.46
N TRP A 34 0.57 -10.78 -1.26
CA TRP A 34 0.01 -10.62 0.08
C TRP A 34 -0.48 -11.92 0.72
N GLY A 35 -0.74 -12.95 -0.07
CA GLY A 35 -1.27 -14.22 0.43
C GLY A 35 -2.65 -14.02 1.06
N ALA A 36 -2.76 -14.25 2.38
CA ALA A 36 -4.05 -14.21 3.08
C ALA A 36 -4.73 -12.82 3.10
N VAL A 37 -4.00 -11.72 2.88
CA VAL A 37 -4.62 -10.38 2.80
C VAL A 37 -5.44 -10.23 1.53
N ASP A 38 -5.12 -10.96 0.46
CA ASP A 38 -5.83 -10.81 -0.80
C ASP A 38 -7.32 -11.14 -0.63
N GLU A 39 -7.68 -12.09 0.25
CA GLU A 39 -9.07 -12.42 0.62
C GLU A 39 -9.86 -11.24 1.23
N ALA A 40 -9.18 -10.22 1.73
CA ALA A 40 -9.80 -9.01 2.27
C ALA A 40 -10.29 -8.05 1.18
N PHE A 41 -9.74 -8.14 -0.03
CA PHE A 41 -10.02 -7.21 -1.11
C PHE A 41 -11.19 -7.63 -2.00
N PRO A 42 -11.90 -6.66 -2.62
CA PRO A 42 -12.82 -6.99 -3.69
C PRO A 42 -12.09 -7.76 -4.80
N ASN A 43 -12.72 -8.81 -5.33
CA ASN A 43 -12.14 -9.72 -6.33
C ASN A 43 -10.83 -10.42 -5.93
N LYS A 44 -10.48 -10.40 -4.64
CA LYS A 44 -9.22 -10.96 -4.11
C LYS A 44 -7.95 -10.31 -4.67
N THR A 45 -8.02 -9.02 -4.98
CA THR A 45 -6.91 -8.28 -5.58
C THR A 45 -6.81 -6.89 -4.98
N PHE A 46 -5.60 -6.44 -4.64
CA PHE A 46 -5.38 -5.08 -4.17
C PHE A 46 -5.92 -4.05 -5.20
N PRO A 47 -6.78 -3.10 -4.79
CA PRO A 47 -7.33 -2.11 -5.72
C PRO A 47 -6.21 -1.17 -6.21
N ILE A 48 -5.86 -1.24 -7.49
CA ILE A 48 -4.97 -0.27 -8.15
C ILE A 48 -5.80 0.83 -8.82
N GLY A 49 -5.20 2.00 -9.06
CA GLY A 49 -5.97 3.16 -9.51
C GLY A 49 -7.03 3.54 -8.48
N ALA A 50 -6.62 3.59 -7.21
CA ALA A 50 -7.43 4.01 -6.09
C ALA A 50 -6.61 4.87 -5.10
N MET A 51 -7.29 5.64 -4.25
CA MET A 51 -6.67 6.30 -3.10
C MET A 51 -6.68 5.40 -1.86
N HIS A 52 -5.51 5.23 -1.25
CA HIS A 52 -5.32 4.49 0.00
C HIS A 52 -4.73 5.43 1.06
N GLU A 53 -5.35 5.48 2.23
CA GLU A 53 -4.81 6.26 3.35
C GLU A 53 -4.17 5.35 4.41
N PHE A 54 -3.08 5.81 5.00
CA PHE A 54 -2.31 5.13 6.04
C PHE A 54 -2.25 6.03 7.25
N LEU A 55 -2.77 5.56 8.38
CA LEU A 55 -2.72 6.26 9.65
C LEU A 55 -1.45 5.86 10.40
N THR A 56 -0.69 6.86 10.82
CA THR A 56 0.51 6.68 11.65
C THR A 56 0.31 7.44 12.96
N ALA A 57 0.40 6.72 14.08
CA ALA A 57 0.15 7.28 15.40
C ALA A 57 1.44 7.83 16.04
N ARG A 58 2.59 7.28 15.66
CA ARG A 58 3.89 7.68 16.17
C ARG A 58 4.90 7.91 15.04
N PRO A 59 5.98 8.67 15.27
CA PRO A 59 7.05 8.86 14.29
C PRO A 59 7.67 7.54 13.80
N GLU A 60 7.83 6.53 14.65
CA GLU A 60 8.35 5.22 14.25
C GLU A 60 7.41 4.46 13.28
N ASP A 61 6.10 4.62 13.43
CA ASP A 61 5.10 4.01 12.53
C ASP A 61 5.19 4.60 11.13
N LYS A 62 5.67 5.84 11.00
CA LYS A 62 5.93 6.48 9.69
C LYS A 62 6.99 5.72 8.90
N ALA A 63 8.09 5.33 9.55
CA ALA A 63 9.14 4.56 8.90
C ALA A 63 8.64 3.15 8.50
N ALA A 64 7.91 2.49 9.40
CA ALA A 64 7.28 1.20 9.12
C ALA A 64 6.31 1.28 7.93
N THR A 65 5.45 2.30 7.91
CA THR A 65 4.49 2.57 6.85
C THR A 65 5.18 2.89 5.52
N ALA A 66 6.23 3.71 5.53
CA ALA A 66 6.98 4.03 4.32
C ALA A 66 7.64 2.79 3.71
N GLY A 67 8.23 1.92 4.53
CA GLY A 67 8.79 0.65 4.08
C GLY A 67 7.71 -0.28 3.50
N PHE A 68 6.56 -0.36 4.16
CA PHE A 68 5.42 -1.13 3.68
C PHE A 68 4.88 -0.62 2.33
N ILE A 69 4.66 0.69 2.18
CA ILE A 69 4.27 1.32 0.91
C ILE A 69 5.32 1.05 -0.17
N SER A 70 6.61 1.10 0.18
CA SER A 70 7.70 0.79 -0.76
C SER A 70 7.64 -0.64 -1.28
N GLY A 71 7.27 -1.61 -0.44
CA GLY A 71 7.01 -2.99 -0.87
C GLY A 71 5.86 -3.09 -1.88
N ILE A 72 4.78 -2.33 -1.69
CA ILE A 72 3.64 -2.26 -2.64
C ILE A 72 4.08 -1.62 -3.95
N MET A 73 4.81 -0.50 -3.86
CA MET A 73 5.33 0.24 -5.01
C MET A 73 6.27 -0.61 -5.84
N SER A 74 7.06 -1.50 -5.22
CA SER A 74 7.94 -2.43 -5.92
C SER A 74 7.18 -3.23 -6.98
N ALA A 75 5.99 -3.74 -6.63
CA ALA A 75 5.13 -4.44 -7.57
C ALA A 75 4.55 -3.50 -8.65
N LEU A 76 4.10 -2.29 -8.25
CA LEU A 76 3.51 -1.30 -9.18
C LEU A 76 4.52 -0.81 -10.22
N MET A 77 5.79 -0.68 -9.85
CA MET A 77 6.85 -0.08 -10.66
C MET A 77 7.61 -1.08 -11.54
N LYS A 78 7.32 -2.40 -11.47
CA LYS A 78 7.99 -3.44 -12.30
C LYS A 78 7.91 -3.17 -13.81
N LYS A 79 6.93 -2.40 -14.26
CA LYS A 79 6.74 -2.01 -15.67
C LYS A 79 7.48 -0.72 -16.06
N SER A 80 8.51 -0.31 -15.30
CA SER A 80 9.35 0.87 -15.55
C SER A 80 8.62 2.21 -15.42
N GLY A 81 7.82 2.38 -14.37
CA GLY A 81 7.15 3.66 -14.10
C GLY A 81 7.80 4.43 -12.95
N ALA A 82 7.78 5.76 -13.05
CA ALA A 82 8.22 6.66 -11.99
C ALA A 82 7.13 6.81 -10.92
N ALA A 83 7.51 7.19 -9.71
CA ALA A 83 6.57 7.56 -8.64
C ALA A 83 6.95 8.91 -8.02
N LEU A 84 5.96 9.60 -7.48
CA LEU A 84 6.16 10.88 -6.81
C LEU A 84 6.03 10.72 -5.30
N TRP A 85 6.96 11.30 -4.56
CA TRP A 85 6.90 11.39 -3.10
C TRP A 85 6.84 12.85 -2.69
N ILE A 86 5.65 13.30 -2.29
CA ILE A 86 5.32 14.69 -2.02
C ILE A 86 5.21 14.86 -0.51
N SER A 87 6.05 15.72 0.08
CA SER A 87 6.11 15.87 1.52
C SER A 87 6.34 17.30 1.94
N ARG A 88 6.05 17.61 3.21
CA ARG A 88 6.42 18.89 3.81
C ARG A 88 7.89 18.92 4.27
N SER A 89 8.41 17.75 4.61
CA SER A 89 9.77 17.54 5.08
C SER A 89 10.21 16.15 4.69
N ARG A 90 11.28 16.06 3.92
CA ARG A 90 11.81 14.78 3.44
C ARG A 90 12.44 14.00 4.58
N THR A 91 11.67 13.06 5.13
CA THR A 91 12.19 12.10 6.14
C THR A 91 12.51 10.74 5.55
N LEU A 92 12.08 10.46 4.32
CA LEU A 92 12.42 9.22 3.63
C LEU A 92 13.90 9.23 3.25
N PHE A 93 14.62 8.17 3.60
CA PHE A 93 16.00 7.96 3.16
C PHE A 93 16.01 7.21 1.82
N PRO A 94 16.29 7.86 0.67
CA PRO A 94 16.11 7.25 -0.64
C PRO A 94 16.89 5.94 -0.85
N PRO A 95 18.14 5.78 -0.36
CA PRO A 95 18.86 4.51 -0.52
C PRO A 95 18.16 3.30 0.14
N ALA A 96 17.31 3.51 1.16
CA ALA A 96 16.54 2.42 1.76
C ALA A 96 15.54 1.80 0.78
N LEU A 97 15.11 2.52 -0.25
CA LEU A 97 14.18 2.02 -1.27
C LEU A 97 14.75 0.85 -2.08
N LYS A 98 16.09 0.77 -2.21
CA LYS A 98 16.77 -0.34 -2.88
C LYS A 98 16.49 -1.68 -2.21
N TYR A 99 16.28 -1.68 -0.89
CA TYR A 99 15.89 -2.87 -0.13
C TYR A 99 14.55 -3.46 -0.59
N TYR A 100 13.68 -2.61 -1.15
CA TYR A 100 12.40 -3.00 -1.73
C TYR A 100 12.48 -3.21 -3.25
N GLY A 101 13.67 -3.14 -3.86
CA GLY A 101 13.84 -3.27 -5.31
C GLY A 101 13.44 -2.03 -6.10
N ILE A 102 13.34 -0.87 -5.45
CA ILE A 102 13.05 0.41 -6.10
C ILE A 102 14.36 1.20 -6.21
N GLU A 103 14.73 1.54 -7.45
CA GLU A 103 15.84 2.44 -7.68
C GLU A 103 15.48 3.89 -7.29
N PRO A 104 16.29 4.59 -6.49
CA PRO A 104 15.95 5.93 -6.00
C PRO A 104 15.70 6.97 -7.10
N HIS A 105 16.32 6.79 -8.28
CA HIS A 105 16.15 7.71 -9.42
C HIS A 105 14.80 7.56 -10.13
N HIS A 106 14.01 6.52 -9.82
CA HIS A 106 12.62 6.40 -10.26
C HIS A 106 11.64 7.15 -9.35
N ILE A 107 12.11 7.74 -8.25
CA ILE A 107 11.28 8.54 -7.34
C ILE A 107 11.58 10.03 -7.51
N ILE A 108 10.55 10.79 -7.89
CA ILE A 108 10.61 12.25 -7.92
C ILE A 108 10.14 12.76 -6.57
N PHE A 109 11.05 13.39 -5.83
CA PHE A 109 10.75 13.99 -4.53
C PHE A 109 10.32 15.44 -4.70
N VAL A 110 9.17 15.80 -4.10
CA VAL A 110 8.62 17.16 -4.14
C VAL A 110 8.43 17.65 -2.71
N ASP A 111 9.22 18.63 -2.31
CA ASP A 111 9.20 19.18 -0.95
C ASP A 111 8.51 20.55 -0.94
N LEU A 112 7.41 20.66 -0.18
CA LEU A 112 6.53 21.83 -0.18
C LEU A 112 6.35 22.39 1.23
N GLN A 113 6.01 23.67 1.35
CA GLN A 113 5.91 24.30 2.68
C GLN A 113 4.53 24.16 3.32
N ARG A 114 3.46 23.98 2.53
CA ARG A 114 2.07 23.95 3.05
C ARG A 114 1.37 22.66 2.64
N GLU A 115 0.60 22.06 3.55
CA GLU A 115 -0.15 20.82 3.26
C GLU A 115 -1.16 21.00 2.12
N ARG A 116 -1.75 22.20 2.00
CA ARG A 116 -2.64 22.52 0.87
C ARG A 116 -1.91 22.41 -0.48
N ASP A 117 -0.62 22.75 -0.51
CA ASP A 117 0.20 22.71 -1.72
C ASP A 117 0.60 21.24 -1.99
N VAL A 118 0.83 20.44 -0.94
CA VAL A 118 1.00 18.97 -1.05
C VAL A 118 -0.23 18.33 -1.68
N LEU A 119 -1.43 18.61 -1.15
CA LEU A 119 -2.69 18.09 -1.69
C LEU A 119 -2.93 18.52 -3.13
N TRP A 120 -2.60 19.78 -3.47
CA TRP A 120 -2.70 20.28 -4.84
C TRP A 120 -1.73 19.56 -5.77
N ALA A 121 -0.45 19.43 -5.39
CA ALA A 121 0.55 18.73 -6.18
C ALA A 121 0.22 17.25 -6.37
N MET A 122 -0.34 16.61 -5.33
CA MET A 122 -0.87 15.25 -5.45
C MET A 122 -1.98 15.17 -6.50
N GLU A 123 -2.95 16.10 -6.46
CA GLU A 123 -4.05 16.10 -7.42
C GLU A 123 -3.56 16.23 -8.87
N GLU A 124 -2.60 17.11 -9.13
CA GLU A 124 -2.00 17.27 -10.46
C GLU A 124 -1.21 16.05 -10.89
N ALA A 125 -0.38 15.48 -9.99
CA ALA A 125 0.37 14.27 -10.25
C ALA A 125 -0.54 13.07 -10.57
N LEU A 126 -1.66 12.96 -9.85
CA LEU A 126 -2.65 11.91 -10.07
C LEU A 126 -3.40 12.06 -11.39
N LYS A 127 -3.29 13.18 -12.12
CA LYS A 127 -3.83 13.32 -13.48
C LYS A 127 -2.86 12.85 -14.57
N CYS A 128 -1.60 12.56 -14.22
CA CYS A 128 -0.57 12.18 -15.18
C CYS A 128 -0.49 10.66 -15.39
N ASN A 129 -0.91 10.19 -16.56
CA ASN A 129 -0.92 8.75 -16.92
C ASN A 129 0.48 8.08 -16.98
N GLY A 130 1.58 8.84 -16.90
CA GLY A 130 2.95 8.32 -16.95
C GLY A 130 3.56 7.93 -15.61
N ILE A 131 2.81 8.08 -14.51
CA ILE A 131 3.28 7.84 -13.14
C ILE A 131 2.62 6.56 -12.60
N SER A 132 3.39 5.71 -11.91
CA SER A 132 2.85 4.47 -11.31
C SER A 132 2.20 4.70 -9.94
N ALA A 133 2.74 5.62 -9.15
CA ALA A 133 2.23 5.91 -7.82
C ALA A 133 2.49 7.36 -7.39
N VAL A 134 1.61 7.90 -6.57
CA VAL A 134 1.79 9.21 -5.91
C VAL A 134 1.62 9.04 -4.41
N ILE A 135 2.62 9.48 -3.64
CA ILE A 135 2.65 9.41 -2.19
C ILE A 135 2.60 10.84 -1.67
N GLY A 136 1.69 11.11 -0.74
CA GLY A 136 1.60 12.39 -0.04
C GLY A 136 1.65 12.23 1.46
N GLU A 137 2.49 13.03 2.10
CA GLU A 137 2.57 13.10 3.56
C GLU A 137 1.90 14.36 4.09
N ILE A 138 0.84 14.19 4.88
CA ILE A 138 0.06 15.27 5.49
C ILE A 138 -0.40 14.84 6.88
N SER A 139 -0.80 15.78 7.73
CA SER A 139 -1.42 15.48 9.03
C SER A 139 -2.93 15.29 8.88
N GLU A 140 -3.60 16.27 8.25
CA GLU A 140 -5.06 16.32 8.15
C GLU A 140 -5.56 16.14 6.72
N LEU A 141 -6.62 15.33 6.57
CA LEU A 141 -7.26 15.07 5.29
C LEU A 141 -8.77 15.28 5.40
N SER A 142 -9.28 16.31 4.73
CA SER A 142 -10.73 16.55 4.67
C SER A 142 -11.43 15.56 3.74
N PHE A 143 -12.74 15.32 3.96
CA PHE A 143 -13.56 14.52 3.05
C PHE A 143 -13.52 15.08 1.61
N ASN A 144 -13.68 16.39 1.45
CA ASN A 144 -13.66 17.05 0.14
C ASN A 144 -12.33 16.88 -0.60
N SER A 145 -11.21 17.06 0.11
CA SER A 145 -9.87 16.84 -0.45
C SER A 145 -9.70 15.38 -0.87
N SER A 146 -10.05 14.42 0.01
CA SER A 146 -9.95 12.99 -0.32
C SER A 146 -10.83 12.58 -1.51
N ARG A 147 -12.01 13.19 -1.66
CA ARG A 147 -12.92 12.94 -2.79
C ARG A 147 -12.35 13.47 -4.09
N ARG A 148 -11.77 14.66 -4.09
CA ARG A 148 -11.08 15.22 -5.28
C ARG A 148 -9.94 14.33 -5.74
N LEU A 149 -9.10 13.85 -4.81
CA LEU A 149 -8.01 12.93 -5.13
C LEU A 149 -8.53 11.61 -5.70
N GLN A 150 -9.59 11.03 -5.11
CA GLN A 150 -10.22 9.81 -5.61
C GLN A 150 -10.77 9.97 -7.04
N LEU A 151 -11.37 11.12 -7.37
CA LEU A 151 -11.85 11.41 -8.73
C LEU A 151 -10.72 11.58 -9.74
N ALA A 152 -9.59 12.18 -9.34
CA ALA A 152 -8.41 12.31 -10.19
C ALA A 152 -7.86 10.92 -10.57
N VAL A 153 -7.76 10.04 -9.59
CA VAL A 153 -7.34 8.65 -9.74
C VAL A 153 -8.26 7.84 -10.66
N GLU A 154 -9.57 8.01 -10.55
CA GLU A 154 -10.56 7.30 -11.40
C GLU A 154 -10.46 7.65 -12.90
N THR A 155 -9.77 8.75 -13.22
CA THR A 155 -9.53 9.22 -14.59
C THR A 155 -8.22 8.67 -15.14
N SER A 156 -7.14 8.68 -14.35
CA SER A 156 -5.78 8.32 -14.79
C SER A 156 -5.37 6.88 -14.51
N CYS A 157 -6.08 6.19 -13.61
CA CYS A 157 -5.72 4.90 -13.02
C CYS A 157 -4.38 4.89 -12.24
N VAL A 158 -3.83 6.05 -11.88
CA VAL A 158 -2.62 6.14 -11.02
C VAL A 158 -3.00 5.82 -9.57
N THR A 159 -2.24 4.95 -8.91
CA THR A 159 -2.50 4.60 -7.49
C THR A 159 -1.97 5.69 -6.57
N GLY A 160 -2.80 6.18 -5.65
CA GLY A 160 -2.41 7.21 -4.70
C GLY A 160 -2.34 6.70 -3.26
N PHE A 161 -1.32 7.12 -2.53
CA PHE A 161 -1.09 6.80 -1.12
C PHE A 161 -1.03 8.10 -0.31
N ILE A 162 -1.81 8.20 0.76
CA ILE A 162 -1.71 9.29 1.73
C ILE A 162 -1.19 8.73 3.04
N LEU A 163 -0.04 9.20 3.49
CA LEU A 163 0.46 8.95 4.84
C LEU A 163 -0.02 10.10 5.74
N ARG A 164 -0.98 9.78 6.61
CA ARG A 164 -1.52 10.68 7.64
C ARG A 164 -0.72 10.52 8.92
N HIS A 165 0.09 11.52 9.24
CA HIS A 165 0.92 11.51 10.46
C HIS A 165 0.27 12.27 11.60
N GLU A 166 0.11 11.58 12.73
CA GLU A 166 -0.43 12.11 13.98
C GLU A 166 -1.72 12.94 13.77
N PRO A 167 -2.74 12.39 13.08
CA PRO A 167 -3.97 13.13 12.83
C PRO A 167 -4.68 13.42 14.15
N ARG A 168 -5.10 14.68 14.34
CA ARG A 168 -5.88 15.10 15.51
C ARG A 168 -7.27 14.47 15.48
N HIS A 169 -7.82 14.27 14.27
CA HIS A 169 -9.15 13.71 14.08
C HIS A 169 -9.17 12.63 12.98
N ILE A 170 -9.70 11.46 13.35
CA ILE A 170 -9.98 10.39 12.38
C ILE A 170 -11.39 10.59 11.84
N ASN A 171 -11.49 11.33 10.73
CA ASN A 171 -12.73 11.65 10.03
C ASN A 171 -13.03 10.65 8.88
N THR A 172 -14.22 10.75 8.29
CA THR A 172 -14.58 10.00 7.08
C THR A 172 -13.86 10.58 5.86
N THR A 173 -13.35 9.70 5.01
CA THR A 173 -12.66 10.03 3.75
C THR A 173 -13.29 9.27 2.58
N ALA A 174 -13.04 9.73 1.36
CA ALA A 174 -13.40 9.04 0.14
C ALA A 174 -12.37 7.97 -0.30
N CYS A 175 -11.27 7.80 0.44
CA CYS A 175 -10.25 6.78 0.14
C CYS A 175 -10.87 5.38 0.14
N VAL A 176 -10.45 4.53 -0.82
CA VAL A 176 -10.95 3.16 -1.00
C VAL A 176 -10.56 2.29 0.18
N SER A 177 -9.36 2.47 0.73
CA SER A 177 -8.96 1.80 1.97
C SER A 177 -8.22 2.70 2.94
N ARG A 178 -8.27 2.28 4.21
CA ARG A 178 -7.56 2.86 5.35
C ARG A 178 -6.76 1.79 6.06
N TRP A 179 -5.51 2.08 6.30
CA TRP A 179 -4.55 1.16 6.91
C TRP A 179 -3.96 1.75 8.19
N ARG A 180 -3.49 0.87 9.07
CA ARG A 180 -2.54 1.20 10.12
C ARG A 180 -1.44 0.14 10.09
N ILE A 181 -0.20 0.60 10.01
CA ILE A 181 0.98 -0.27 9.96
C ILE A 181 1.83 0.05 11.18
N THR A 182 2.13 -0.96 11.99
CA THR A 182 3.04 -0.83 13.12
C THR A 182 4.17 -1.84 13.00
N SER A 183 5.34 -1.49 13.54
CA SER A 183 6.49 -2.40 13.53
C SER A 183 6.27 -3.57 14.50
N LEU A 184 6.64 -4.76 14.07
CA LEU A 184 6.85 -5.93 14.94
C LEU A 184 8.36 -6.20 15.06
N PRO A 185 8.80 -7.02 16.03
CA PRO A 185 10.17 -7.52 16.06
C PRO A 185 10.56 -8.14 14.72
N GLY A 186 11.75 -7.78 14.23
CA GLY A 186 12.25 -8.30 12.96
C GLY A 186 12.48 -9.82 13.04
N ILE A 187 12.28 -10.49 11.91
CA ILE A 187 12.41 -11.95 11.84
C ILE A 187 13.86 -12.27 11.51
N GLY A 188 14.62 -12.72 12.49
CA GLY A 188 16.01 -13.13 12.33
C GLY A 188 16.15 -14.54 11.76
N GLU A 189 17.34 -14.86 11.24
CA GLU A 189 17.74 -16.24 11.00
C GLU A 189 18.31 -16.81 12.31
N ASP A 190 17.90 -18.03 12.69
CA ASP A 190 18.35 -18.66 13.94
C ASP A 190 19.88 -18.70 14.03
N GLY A 191 20.41 -18.21 15.15
CA GLY A 191 21.85 -18.22 15.43
C GLY A 191 22.67 -17.09 14.79
N LEU A 192 22.06 -16.17 14.04
CA LEU A 192 22.75 -15.00 13.50
C LEU A 192 22.40 -13.71 14.26
N PRO A 193 23.40 -12.94 14.73
CA PRO A 193 23.15 -11.64 15.34
C PRO A 193 22.63 -10.65 14.29
N GLY A 194 21.59 -9.88 14.63
CA GLY A 194 21.06 -8.83 13.76
C GLY A 194 19.63 -8.44 14.08
N VAL A 195 19.14 -7.41 13.38
CA VAL A 195 17.76 -6.89 13.52
C VAL A 195 16.72 -7.69 12.71
N GLY A 196 17.17 -8.68 11.92
CA GLY A 196 16.31 -9.51 11.09
C GLY A 196 15.67 -8.79 9.90
N PHE A 197 14.70 -9.46 9.27
CA PHE A 197 13.88 -8.92 8.20
C PHE A 197 12.74 -8.05 8.75
N PRO A 198 12.35 -6.95 8.07
CA PRO A 198 11.23 -6.13 8.50
C PRO A 198 9.95 -6.96 8.64
N ASN A 199 9.24 -6.72 9.74
CA ASN A 199 7.99 -7.37 10.08
C ASN A 199 7.00 -6.33 10.59
N TRP A 200 5.75 -6.44 10.18
CA TRP A 200 4.71 -5.47 10.46
C TRP A 200 3.45 -6.15 10.94
N LYS A 201 2.74 -5.48 11.85
CA LYS A 201 1.32 -5.69 12.06
C LYS A 201 0.58 -4.77 11.10
N VAL A 202 -0.21 -5.38 10.23
CA VAL A 202 -0.94 -4.73 9.15
C VAL A 202 -2.42 -4.77 9.49
N GLU A 203 -3.00 -3.61 9.80
CA GLU A 203 -4.42 -3.47 10.11
C GLU A 203 -5.13 -2.75 8.95
N LEU A 204 -5.98 -3.47 8.22
CA LEU A 204 -6.90 -2.89 7.23
C LEU A 204 -8.16 -2.44 7.96
N LEU A 205 -8.24 -1.15 8.27
CA LEU A 205 -9.32 -0.56 9.07
C LEU A 205 -10.59 -0.30 8.24
N LYS A 206 -10.43 -0.05 6.93
CA LYS A 206 -11.51 0.22 5.99
C LYS A 206 -11.11 -0.32 4.62
N ILE A 207 -12.04 -0.96 3.93
CA ILE A 207 -11.92 -1.27 2.50
C ILE A 207 -13.31 -1.22 1.87
N ARG A 208 -13.45 -0.52 0.74
CA ARG A 208 -14.69 -0.50 -0.02
C ARG A 208 -14.93 -1.86 -0.66
N ASN A 209 -16.11 -2.45 -0.42
CA ASN A 209 -16.52 -3.76 -0.96
C ASN A 209 -15.57 -4.92 -0.62
N GLY A 210 -14.80 -4.78 0.46
CA GLY A 210 -13.94 -5.82 1.02
C GLY A 210 -14.28 -6.06 2.48
N LYS A 211 -13.41 -6.81 3.16
CA LYS A 211 -13.52 -7.08 4.59
C LYS A 211 -12.28 -6.57 5.32
N PRO A 212 -12.42 -5.63 6.27
CA PRO A 212 -11.34 -5.27 7.21
C PRO A 212 -10.72 -6.50 7.89
N GLY A 213 -9.47 -6.38 8.31
CA GLY A 213 -8.75 -7.48 8.95
C GLY A 213 -7.36 -7.07 9.45
N THR A 214 -6.69 -8.01 10.09
CA THR A 214 -5.37 -7.79 10.70
C THR A 214 -4.47 -8.98 10.41
N TRP A 215 -3.23 -8.72 10.02
CA TRP A 215 -2.24 -9.74 9.68
C TRP A 215 -0.84 -9.35 10.16
N ASN A 216 0.00 -10.35 10.40
CA ASN A 216 1.43 -10.16 10.56
C ASN A 216 2.12 -10.47 9.23
N ILE A 217 2.85 -9.50 8.69
CA ILE A 217 3.45 -9.58 7.37
C ILE A 217 4.89 -9.09 7.45
N GLY A 218 5.82 -9.88 6.94
CA GLY A 218 7.21 -9.46 6.79
C GLY A 218 7.64 -9.34 5.34
N TRP A 219 8.84 -8.79 5.16
CA TRP A 219 9.49 -8.62 3.87
C TRP A 219 10.79 -9.40 3.79
N THR A 220 10.81 -10.42 2.94
CA THR A 220 12.02 -11.25 2.74
C THR A 220 12.14 -11.68 1.28
N ALA A 221 13.37 -11.67 0.76
CA ALA A 221 13.69 -11.99 -0.63
C ALA A 221 12.86 -11.18 -1.65
N GLY A 222 12.67 -9.88 -1.38
CA GLY A 222 12.01 -8.94 -2.32
C GLY A 222 10.50 -9.12 -2.44
N ARG A 223 9.83 -9.74 -1.47
CA ARG A 223 8.37 -9.96 -1.47
C ARG A 223 7.79 -9.95 -0.07
N PHE A 224 6.49 -9.63 0.01
CA PHE A 224 5.70 -9.83 1.21
C PHE A 224 5.52 -11.31 1.51
N ARG A 225 5.46 -11.65 2.79
CA ARG A 225 5.14 -12.99 3.28
C ARG A 225 4.42 -12.93 4.62
N SER A 226 3.49 -13.85 4.86
CA SER A 226 2.95 -14.10 6.19
C SER A 226 4.03 -14.69 7.10
N GLU A 227 3.89 -14.49 8.42
CA GLU A 227 4.83 -14.99 9.43
C GLU A 227 5.16 -16.49 9.29
N GLU A 228 4.15 -17.34 9.04
CA GLU A 228 4.32 -18.78 8.76
C GLU A 228 5.18 -19.06 7.51
N GLY A 229 5.06 -18.20 6.48
CA GLY A 229 5.79 -18.31 5.22
C GLY A 229 7.24 -17.81 5.28
N ILE A 230 7.62 -17.08 6.34
CA ILE A 230 8.98 -16.54 6.53
C ILE A 230 9.87 -17.57 7.23
N LEU A 231 9.38 -18.18 8.32
CA LEU A 231 10.08 -19.26 9.04
C LEU A 231 10.42 -20.45 8.13
N THR A 232 9.53 -20.76 7.19
CA THR A 232 9.70 -21.85 6.21
C THR A 232 10.77 -21.54 5.14
N SER A 233 11.04 -20.26 4.80
CA SER A 233 12.17 -19.92 3.90
C SER A 233 13.52 -19.98 4.58
N ILE A 234 13.60 -19.49 5.81
CA ILE A 234 14.85 -19.45 6.57
C ILE A 234 15.39 -20.88 6.71
N THR A 235 14.51 -21.83 7.03
CA THR A 235 14.86 -23.27 7.08
C THR A 235 15.25 -23.86 5.72
N ARG A 236 14.75 -23.35 4.59
CA ARG A 236 15.15 -23.82 3.25
C ARG A 236 16.49 -23.26 2.79
N ASP A 237 16.79 -22.00 3.07
CA ASP A 237 18.08 -21.39 2.71
C ASP A 237 19.22 -21.87 3.63
N ALA A 238 18.94 -22.15 4.91
CA ALA A 238 19.88 -22.81 5.81
C ALA A 238 20.29 -24.20 5.30
N ARG A 239 19.38 -24.97 4.69
CA ARG A 239 19.68 -26.29 4.09
C ARG A 239 20.49 -26.20 2.79
N LYS A 240 20.40 -25.10 2.04
CA LYS A 240 21.19 -24.91 0.81
C LYS A 240 22.63 -24.47 1.04
N LYS A 241 22.96 -23.93 2.23
CA LYS A 241 24.34 -23.53 2.59
C LYS A 241 25.18 -24.66 3.21
N VAL A 242 24.62 -25.87 3.35
CA VAL A 242 25.29 -27.04 3.97
C VAL A 242 25.65 -28.12 2.93
N ILE A 243 25.62 -27.78 1.63
CA ILE A 243 26.06 -28.67 0.54
C ILE A 243 27.10 -27.96 -0.31
#